data_AF-A0A947J7N2-F1
#
_entry.id   AF-A0A947J7N2-F1
#
_cell.length_a   1.000
_cell.length_b   1.000
_cell.length_c   1.000
_cell.angle_alpha   90.00
_cell.angle_beta   90.00
_cell.angle_gamma   90.00
#
_symmetry.space_group_name_H-M   'P 1'
#
loop_
_entity.id
_entity.type
_entity.pdbx_description
1 polymer ?
#
loop_
_entity_poly.entity_id
_entity_poly.type
_entity_poly.pdbx_seq_one_letter_code
_entity_poly.pdbx_strand_id
1 'polypeptide(L)'
;MKILLSKGFSLVEMIVVLSIVSLISVGIGAFTYQGMKLWNITQDHVEAQENVRVAFRSVVGEIREMIISDNGSYPIEYVDDFSIVFFANIDDDTKREKVKYELSNGILYRWVTESDGGEPAQYPAFTQDDRSVIAQDIINIDYLFKYFDNSYNGASDPLADPFELNEISLVQMRLVIDSDPNALPAPIEVETNISLRNLKYKYEN
;
A
#
# COMPACT_ATOMS: atom_id res chain seq x y z
N MET A 1 -67.07 -35.31 27.05
CA MET A 1 -65.65 -35.10 26.70
C MET A 1 -65.45 -35.56 25.26
N LYS A 2 -65.43 -34.66 24.28
CA LYS A 2 -65.16 -35.03 22.87
C LYS A 2 -63.66 -35.21 22.72
N ILE A 3 -63.21 -36.44 22.54
CA ILE A 3 -61.83 -36.73 22.15
C ILE A 3 -61.73 -36.34 20.67
N LEU A 4 -61.02 -35.25 20.37
CA LEU A 4 -60.67 -34.87 19.02
C LEU A 4 -59.64 -35.88 18.51
N LEU A 5 -60.07 -36.85 17.70
CA LEU A 5 -59.15 -37.73 16.97
C LEU A 5 -58.28 -36.88 16.05
N SER A 6 -57.00 -36.74 16.37
CA SER A 6 -55.99 -36.17 15.48
C SER A 6 -55.84 -37.08 14.26
N LYS A 7 -56.33 -36.64 13.10
CA LYS A 7 -56.13 -37.36 11.84
C LYS A 7 -54.64 -37.45 11.55
N GLY A 8 -54.12 -38.66 11.35
CA GLY A 8 -52.72 -38.88 10.95
C GLY A 8 -52.44 -38.42 9.53
N PHE A 9 -51.17 -38.15 9.21
CA PHE A 9 -50.72 -37.71 7.89
C PHE A 9 -50.85 -38.82 6.84
N SER A 10 -51.28 -38.44 5.63
CA SER A 10 -51.27 -39.33 4.47
C SER A 10 -49.85 -39.50 3.93
N LEU A 11 -49.53 -40.68 3.36
CA LEU A 11 -48.26 -40.92 2.66
C LEU A 11 -48.02 -39.91 1.53
N VAL A 12 -49.08 -39.52 0.81
CA VAL A 12 -48.98 -38.52 -0.27
C VAL A 12 -48.60 -37.15 0.29
N GLU A 13 -49.17 -36.79 1.44
CA GLU A 13 -48.89 -35.51 2.11
C GLU A 13 -47.44 -35.45 2.59
N MET A 14 -46.91 -36.56 3.13
CA MET A 14 -45.50 -36.67 3.50
C MET A 14 -44.56 -36.50 2.30
N ILE A 15 -44.88 -37.09 1.15
CA ILE A 15 -44.06 -36.95 -0.07
C ILE A 15 -44.05 -35.49 -0.55
N VAL A 16 -45.20 -34.81 -0.53
CA VAL A 16 -45.30 -33.40 -0.93
C VAL A 16 -44.50 -32.50 0.03
N VAL A 17 -44.64 -32.70 1.34
CA VAL A 17 -43.91 -31.92 2.35
C VAL A 17 -42.40 -32.14 2.23
N LEU A 18 -41.93 -33.38 2.09
CA LEU A 18 -40.50 -33.68 1.91
C LEU A 18 -39.93 -33.06 0.63
N SER A 19 -40.71 -33.05 -0.45
CA SER A 19 -40.31 -32.41 -1.71
C SER A 19 -40.14 -30.90 -1.55
N ILE A 20 -41.08 -30.24 -0.88
CA ILE A 20 -41.03 -28.80 -0.61
C ILE A 20 -39.85 -28.48 0.33
N VAL A 21 -39.67 -29.24 1.40
CA VAL A 21 -38.57 -29.03 2.35
C VAL A 21 -37.22 -29.24 1.68
N SER A 22 -37.08 -30.25 0.81
CA SER A 22 -35.84 -30.49 0.06
C SER A 22 -35.52 -29.32 -0.87
N LEU A 23 -36.50 -28.81 -1.62
CA LEU A 23 -36.32 -27.65 -2.50
C LEU A 23 -35.92 -26.40 -1.71
N ILE A 24 -36.59 -26.12 -0.58
CA ILE A 24 -36.25 -24.98 0.28
C ILE A 24 -34.85 -25.14 0.86
N SER A 25 -34.48 -26.34 1.31
CA SER A 25 -33.16 -26.62 1.88
C SER A 25 -32.04 -26.38 0.88
N VAL A 26 -32.24 -26.77 -0.38
CA VAL A 26 -31.28 -26.48 -1.46
C VAL A 26 -31.17 -24.97 -1.70
N GLY A 27 -32.30 -24.25 -1.74
CA GLY A 27 -32.30 -22.80 -1.91
C GLY A 27 -31.55 -22.07 -0.79
N ILE A 28 -31.80 -22.45 0.47
CA ILE A 28 -31.12 -21.90 1.64
C ILE A 28 -29.62 -22.23 1.59
N GLY A 29 -29.27 -23.48 1.29
CA GLY A 29 -27.87 -23.91 1.20
C GLY A 29 -27.09 -23.16 0.11
N ALA A 30 -27.70 -22.94 -1.05
CA ALA A 30 -27.08 -22.15 -2.11
C ALA A 30 -26.90 -20.68 -1.70
N PHE A 31 -27.91 -20.10 -1.05
CA PHE A 31 -27.85 -18.71 -0.57
C PHE A 31 -26.78 -18.52 0.52
N THR A 32 -26.71 -19.40 1.50
CA THR A 32 -25.70 -19.30 2.58
C THR A 32 -24.30 -19.50 2.04
N TYR A 33 -24.10 -20.45 1.11
CA TYR A 33 -22.81 -20.65 0.45
C TYR A 33 -22.34 -19.41 -0.31
N GLN A 34 -23.22 -18.81 -1.12
CA GLN A 34 -22.92 -17.57 -1.84
C GLN A 34 -22.66 -16.40 -0.90
N GLY A 35 -23.46 -16.26 0.17
CA GLY A 35 -23.30 -15.22 1.17
C GLY A 35 -21.96 -15.30 1.91
N MET A 36 -21.52 -16.50 2.30
CA MET A 36 -20.22 -16.70 2.95
C MET A 36 -19.05 -16.38 2.00
N LYS A 37 -19.13 -16.81 0.74
CA LYS A 37 -18.10 -16.50 -0.26
C LYS A 37 -17.96 -14.98 -0.45
N LEU A 38 -19.08 -14.27 -0.57
CA LEU A 38 -19.08 -12.82 -0.72
C LEU A 38 -18.55 -12.11 0.54
N TRP A 39 -18.91 -12.61 1.72
CA TRP A 39 -18.45 -12.06 2.99
C TRP A 39 -16.92 -12.12 3.12
N ASN A 40 -16.32 -13.27 2.84
CA ASN A 40 -14.87 -13.45 2.93
C ASN A 40 -14.13 -12.52 1.96
N ILE A 41 -14.54 -12.49 0.68
CA ILE A 41 -13.92 -11.60 -0.33
C ILE A 41 -14.02 -10.13 0.09
N THR A 42 -15.15 -9.73 0.67
CA THR A 42 -15.35 -8.34 1.10
C THR A 42 -14.45 -7.99 2.30
N GLN A 43 -14.30 -8.90 3.27
CA GLN A 43 -13.44 -8.66 4.43
C GLN A 43 -11.96 -8.61 4.02
N ASP A 44 -11.51 -9.56 3.20
CA ASP A 44 -10.13 -9.60 2.70
C ASP A 44 -9.79 -8.31 1.94
N HIS A 45 -10.74 -7.78 1.16
CA HIS A 45 -10.55 -6.52 0.44
C HIS A 45 -10.44 -5.31 1.37
N VAL A 46 -11.25 -5.25 2.43
CA VAL A 46 -11.20 -4.14 3.41
C VAL A 46 -9.89 -4.17 4.20
N GLU A 47 -9.44 -5.36 4.61
CA GLU A 47 -8.16 -5.53 5.29
C GLU A 47 -6.98 -5.14 4.38
N ALA A 48 -7.01 -5.58 3.11
CA ALA A 48 -6.01 -5.17 2.13
C ALA A 48 -5.98 -3.64 1.97
N GLN A 49 -7.14 -2.97 1.87
CA GLN A 49 -7.19 -1.51 1.79
C GLN A 49 -6.56 -0.81 2.99
N GLU A 50 -6.81 -1.27 4.21
CA GLU A 50 -6.23 -0.63 5.40
C GLU A 50 -4.72 -0.87 5.48
N ASN A 51 -4.26 -2.10 5.23
CA ASN A 51 -2.83 -2.42 5.21
C ASN A 51 -2.07 -1.57 4.20
N VAL A 52 -2.64 -1.38 3.00
CA VAL A 52 -2.09 -0.48 1.98
C VAL A 52 -2.02 0.96 2.47
N ARG A 53 -3.08 1.48 3.09
CA ARG A 53 -3.08 2.85 3.62
C ARG A 53 -2.06 3.03 4.75
N VAL A 54 -1.89 2.05 5.64
CA VAL A 54 -0.89 2.09 6.71
C VAL A 54 0.51 2.13 6.11
N ALA A 55 0.83 1.20 5.22
CA ALA A 55 2.10 1.12 4.52
C ALA A 55 2.41 2.44 3.80
N PHE A 56 1.46 2.96 3.04
CA PHE A 56 1.57 4.20 2.29
C PHE A 56 1.80 5.42 3.21
N ARG A 57 1.08 5.51 4.35
CA ARG A 57 1.31 6.58 5.34
C ARG A 57 2.72 6.54 5.92
N SER A 58 3.28 5.35 6.16
CA SER A 58 4.66 5.21 6.65
C SER A 58 5.65 5.79 5.64
N VAL A 59 5.57 5.35 4.37
CA VAL A 59 6.47 5.82 3.30
C VAL A 59 6.38 7.33 3.11
N VAL A 60 5.16 7.87 3.11
CA VAL A 60 4.91 9.31 2.97
C VAL A 60 5.51 10.10 4.14
N GLY A 61 5.38 9.58 5.37
CA GLY A 61 5.98 10.19 6.56
C GLY A 61 7.50 10.30 6.44
N GLU A 62 8.15 9.19 6.08
CA GLU A 62 9.61 9.12 5.93
C GLU A 62 10.12 10.03 4.80
N ILE A 63 9.46 10.04 3.63
CA ILE A 63 9.82 10.92 2.51
C ILE A 63 9.66 12.40 2.89
N ARG A 64 8.59 12.74 3.62
CA ARG A 64 8.33 14.13 4.03
C ARG A 64 9.41 14.68 4.96
N GLU A 65 10.04 13.80 5.74
CA GLU A 65 10.99 14.13 6.81
C GLU A 65 12.45 13.98 6.38
N MET A 66 12.72 13.83 5.08
CA MET A 66 14.05 13.86 4.50
C MET A 66 14.91 15.00 5.06
N ILE A 67 16.15 14.71 5.43
CA ILE A 67 17.09 15.64 6.06
C ILE A 67 18.49 15.43 5.51
N ILE A 68 19.38 16.41 5.70
CA ILE A 68 20.79 16.34 5.28
C ILE A 68 21.43 15.13 5.98
N SER A 69 22.24 14.33 5.32
CA SER A 69 22.89 13.15 5.94
C SER A 69 23.92 13.54 7.02
N ASP A 70 24.40 12.57 7.79
CA ASP A 70 25.42 12.82 8.82
C ASP A 70 26.75 13.30 8.24
N ASN A 71 27.06 12.92 6.99
CA ASN A 71 28.25 13.39 6.28
C ASN A 71 28.05 14.70 5.51
N GLY A 72 26.90 15.36 5.64
CA GLY A 72 26.60 16.64 5.02
C GLY A 72 26.14 16.59 3.55
N SER A 73 25.85 15.40 3.03
CA SER A 73 25.31 15.20 1.68
C SER A 73 23.86 15.69 1.57
N TYR A 74 23.45 15.98 0.33
CA TYR A 74 22.08 16.40 0.04
C TYR A 74 21.07 15.32 0.48
N PRO A 75 19.87 15.70 0.98
CA PRO A 75 18.91 14.72 1.53
C PRO A 75 18.44 13.65 0.56
N ILE A 76 18.47 13.93 -0.75
CA ILE A 76 18.14 12.97 -1.80
C ILE A 76 19.45 12.51 -2.44
N GLU A 77 19.68 11.20 -2.47
CA GLU A 77 20.87 10.62 -3.10
C GLU A 77 20.57 10.12 -4.52
N TYR A 78 19.39 9.55 -4.73
CA TYR A 78 18.99 8.97 -6.02
C TYR A 78 17.47 8.98 -6.19
N VAL A 79 17.02 9.12 -7.43
CA VAL A 79 15.61 9.12 -7.83
C VAL A 79 15.44 8.38 -9.15
N ASP A 80 14.29 7.73 -9.30
CA ASP A 80 13.86 6.98 -10.47
C ASP A 80 12.33 6.78 -10.37
N ASP A 81 11.69 6.38 -11.47
CA ASP A 81 10.23 6.17 -11.51
C ASP A 81 9.77 5.10 -10.50
N PHE A 82 10.63 4.12 -10.20
CA PHE A 82 10.34 3.00 -9.30
C PHE A 82 11.22 2.93 -8.06
N SER A 83 12.14 3.87 -7.86
CA SER A 83 13.04 3.87 -6.70
C SER A 83 13.43 5.27 -6.24
N ILE A 84 13.60 5.43 -4.93
CA ILE A 84 14.11 6.65 -4.33
C ILE A 84 15.07 6.30 -3.20
N VAL A 85 16.19 7.01 -3.11
CA VAL A 85 17.17 6.90 -2.04
C VAL A 85 17.37 8.26 -1.40
N PHE A 86 17.23 8.32 -0.08
CA PHE A 86 17.30 9.56 0.68
C PHE A 86 17.80 9.33 2.10
N PHE A 87 18.05 10.42 2.80
CA PHE A 87 18.42 10.42 4.21
C PHE A 87 17.29 10.97 5.06
N ALA A 88 17.01 10.31 6.18
CA ALA A 88 16.00 10.70 7.16
C ALA A 88 16.48 10.33 8.56
N ASN A 89 15.82 10.86 9.59
CA ASN A 89 15.94 10.34 10.95
C ASN A 89 14.62 9.61 11.24
N ILE A 90 14.63 8.29 11.21
CA ILE A 90 13.42 7.46 11.31
C ILE A 90 13.14 7.04 12.76
N ASP A 91 14.19 6.90 13.58
CA ASP A 91 14.07 6.42 14.96
C ASP A 91 14.28 7.52 16.02
N ASP A 92 14.34 8.78 15.58
CA ASP A 92 14.53 9.99 16.38
C ASP A 92 15.82 9.96 17.22
N ASP A 93 16.89 9.35 16.70
CA ASP A 93 18.19 9.28 17.36
C ASP A 93 19.17 10.40 16.91
N THR A 94 20.44 10.29 17.27
CA THR A 94 21.46 11.29 16.88
C THR A 94 22.03 11.10 15.48
N LYS A 95 21.86 9.92 14.91
CA LYS A 95 22.29 9.53 13.58
C LYS A 95 21.15 9.77 12.60
N ARG A 96 21.48 9.64 11.33
CA ARG A 96 20.54 9.74 10.23
C ARG A 96 20.71 8.52 9.37
N GLU A 97 19.62 7.88 9.00
CA GLU A 97 19.61 6.68 8.21
C GLU A 97 19.58 7.03 6.72
N LYS A 98 20.19 6.16 5.93
CA LYS A 98 20.00 6.11 4.49
C LYS A 98 18.89 5.11 4.18
N VAL A 99 17.85 5.59 3.52
CA VAL A 99 16.62 4.86 3.21
C VAL A 99 16.51 4.70 1.72
N LYS A 100 16.14 3.49 1.28
CA LYS A 100 15.78 3.21 -0.11
C LYS A 100 14.39 2.61 -0.16
N TYR A 101 13.56 3.10 -1.08
CA TYR A 101 12.38 2.39 -1.54
C TYR A 101 12.57 1.93 -2.97
N GLU A 102 12.09 0.74 -3.30
CA GLU A 102 12.15 0.19 -4.67
C GLU A 102 10.96 -0.73 -4.89
N LEU A 103 10.27 -0.54 -6.01
CA LEU A 103 9.31 -1.50 -6.51
C LEU A 103 10.00 -2.51 -7.41
N SER A 104 9.95 -3.79 -7.04
CA SER A 104 10.51 -4.86 -7.86
C SER A 104 9.61 -6.09 -7.81
N ASN A 105 9.24 -6.63 -8.97
CA ASN A 105 8.40 -7.82 -9.10
C ASN A 105 7.07 -7.75 -8.31
N GLY A 106 6.42 -6.58 -8.32
CA GLY A 106 5.16 -6.36 -7.62
C GLY A 106 5.27 -6.21 -6.10
N ILE A 107 6.50 -6.11 -5.57
CA ILE A 107 6.76 -5.93 -4.15
C ILE A 107 7.47 -4.60 -3.93
N LEU A 108 6.91 -3.76 -3.06
CA LEU A 108 7.55 -2.55 -2.58
C LEU A 108 8.42 -2.92 -1.39
N TYR A 109 9.72 -2.77 -1.59
CA TYR A 109 10.72 -3.00 -0.59
C TYR A 109 11.19 -1.68 0.02
N ARG A 110 11.62 -1.76 1.29
CA ARG A 110 12.31 -0.70 2.01
C ARG A 110 13.65 -1.23 2.48
N TRP A 111 14.71 -0.45 2.32
CA TRP A 111 16.00 -0.72 2.92
C TRP A 111 16.40 0.43 3.81
N VAL A 112 17.01 0.12 4.95
CA VAL A 112 17.51 1.13 5.90
C VAL A 112 18.90 0.75 6.33
N THR A 113 19.81 1.71 6.30
CA THR A 113 21.15 1.53 6.84
C THR A 113 21.58 2.77 7.61
N GLU A 114 22.21 2.57 8.76
CA GLU A 114 22.73 3.66 9.60
C GLU A 114 24.11 4.11 9.15
N SER A 115 24.50 5.31 9.57
CA SER A 115 25.90 5.72 9.50
C SER A 115 26.78 4.91 10.46
N ASP A 116 28.03 4.70 10.07
CA ASP A 116 29.10 4.12 10.89
C ASP A 116 29.48 4.98 12.12
N GLY A 117 28.98 6.21 12.22
CA GLY A 117 29.30 7.15 13.30
C GLY A 117 30.74 7.67 13.26
N GLY A 118 31.42 7.52 12.11
CA GLY A 118 32.75 8.05 11.88
C GLY A 118 32.77 9.56 11.68
N GLU A 119 33.97 10.12 11.63
CA GLU A 119 34.23 11.53 11.31
C GLU A 119 35.28 11.59 10.18
N PRO A 120 34.87 11.63 8.89
CA PRO A 120 33.49 11.81 8.41
C PRO A 120 32.66 10.51 8.43
N ALA A 121 31.36 10.67 8.64
CA ALA A 121 30.38 9.60 8.59
C ALA A 121 30.36 8.88 7.23
N GLN A 122 30.29 7.56 7.25
CA GLN A 122 30.07 6.73 6.06
C GLN A 122 28.80 5.90 6.21
N TYR A 123 28.18 5.62 5.07
CA TYR A 123 27.01 4.75 4.97
C TYR A 123 27.42 3.47 4.26
N PRO A 124 27.23 2.28 4.88
CA PRO A 124 27.50 1.03 4.21
C PRO A 124 26.53 0.81 3.03
N ALA A 125 26.92 -0.03 2.09
CA ALA A 125 26.03 -0.44 1.01
C ALA A 125 24.89 -1.31 1.58
N PHE A 126 23.69 -1.15 1.02
CA PHE A 126 22.54 -1.96 1.41
C PHE A 126 22.83 -3.46 1.24
N THR A 127 22.47 -4.21 2.25
CA THR A 127 22.53 -5.68 2.28
C THR A 127 21.13 -6.27 2.27
N GLN A 128 21.03 -7.60 2.19
CA GLN A 128 19.74 -8.28 2.21
C GLN A 128 19.05 -8.19 3.58
N ASP A 129 19.82 -8.06 4.66
CA ASP A 129 19.31 -8.00 6.03
C ASP A 129 18.65 -6.63 6.33
N ASP A 130 19.04 -5.60 5.58
CA ASP A 130 18.47 -4.25 5.68
C ASP A 130 17.07 -4.15 5.04
N ARG A 131 16.63 -5.19 4.32
CA ARG A 131 15.44 -5.17 3.48
C ARG A 131 14.19 -5.64 4.23
N SER A 132 13.15 -4.81 4.21
CA SER A 132 11.78 -5.17 4.64
C SER A 132 10.77 -5.05 3.49
N VAL A 133 9.67 -5.81 3.60
CA VAL A 133 8.54 -5.75 2.67
C VAL A 133 7.50 -4.79 3.22
N ILE A 134 7.13 -3.80 2.41
CA ILE A 134 6.16 -2.76 2.78
C ILE A 134 4.78 -3.07 2.21
N ALA A 135 4.72 -3.47 0.95
CA ALA A 135 3.49 -3.85 0.28
C ALA A 135 3.79 -4.87 -0.83
N GLN A 136 2.79 -5.68 -1.17
CA GLN A 136 2.83 -6.72 -2.20
C GLN A 136 1.65 -6.55 -3.15
N ASP A 137 1.63 -7.34 -4.22
CA ASP A 137 0.60 -7.33 -5.26
C ASP A 137 0.44 -5.97 -5.95
N ILE A 138 1.55 -5.25 -6.09
CA ILE A 138 1.59 -3.94 -6.74
C ILE A 138 1.66 -4.14 -8.25
N ILE A 139 0.77 -3.48 -8.97
CA ILE A 139 0.60 -3.61 -10.42
C ILE A 139 0.88 -2.29 -11.16
N ASN A 140 1.60 -1.34 -10.55
CA ASN A 140 2.03 -0.12 -11.23
C ASN A 140 2.80 -0.44 -12.52
N ILE A 141 2.36 0.14 -13.63
CA ILE A 141 2.99 -0.04 -14.96
C ILE A 141 3.90 1.15 -15.30
N ASP A 142 3.45 2.37 -15.00
CA ASP A 142 4.11 3.58 -15.48
C ASP A 142 5.17 4.11 -14.50
N TYR A 143 4.75 4.40 -13.26
CA TYR A 143 5.62 4.98 -12.23
C TYR A 143 5.07 4.65 -10.84
N LEU A 144 5.97 4.58 -9.86
CA LEU A 144 5.66 4.66 -8.43
C LEU A 144 5.84 6.10 -7.92
N PHE A 145 6.89 6.78 -8.38
CA PHE A 145 7.25 8.14 -7.99
C PHE A 145 7.28 9.09 -9.18
N LYS A 146 6.86 10.33 -8.95
CA LYS A 146 7.06 11.46 -9.86
C LYS A 146 7.60 12.65 -9.08
N TYR A 147 8.43 13.44 -9.75
CA TYR A 147 9.17 14.53 -9.13
C TYR A 147 8.78 15.87 -9.72
N PHE A 148 8.58 16.87 -8.88
CA PHE A 148 8.14 18.20 -9.28
C PHE A 148 8.91 19.29 -8.55
N ASP A 149 9.07 20.42 -9.22
CA ASP A 149 9.67 21.63 -8.67
C ASP A 149 8.69 22.48 -7.85
N ASN A 150 9.16 23.60 -7.32
CA ASN A 150 8.35 24.53 -6.54
C ASN A 150 7.28 25.27 -7.37
N SER A 151 7.27 25.13 -8.69
CA SER A 151 6.28 25.73 -9.58
C SER A 151 5.02 24.88 -9.73
N TYR A 152 5.01 23.67 -9.16
CA TYR A 152 3.87 22.75 -9.21
C TYR A 152 2.56 23.42 -8.78
N ASN A 153 1.62 23.48 -9.71
CA ASN A 153 0.31 24.13 -9.54
C ASN A 153 -0.86 23.14 -9.47
N GLY A 154 -0.57 21.83 -9.39
CA GLY A 154 -1.58 20.76 -9.43
C GLY A 154 -1.83 20.18 -10.83
N ALA A 155 -1.27 20.76 -11.88
CA ALA A 155 -1.45 20.31 -13.27
C ALA A 155 -0.20 20.42 -14.14
N SER A 156 0.94 20.87 -13.59
CA SER A 156 2.20 20.92 -14.34
C SER A 156 2.75 19.50 -14.53
N ASP A 157 3.51 19.31 -15.60
CA ASP A 157 4.21 18.07 -15.87
C ASP A 157 5.32 17.83 -14.82
N PRO A 158 5.68 16.56 -14.55
CA PRO A 158 6.84 16.24 -13.73
C PRO A 158 8.14 16.74 -14.38
N LEU A 159 9.19 16.87 -13.57
CA LEU A 159 10.54 17.16 -14.05
C LEU A 159 10.94 16.12 -15.09
N ALA A 160 11.48 16.59 -16.22
CA ALA A 160 11.92 15.74 -17.31
C ALA A 160 13.43 15.51 -17.21
N ASP A 161 13.88 14.29 -17.45
CA ASP A 161 15.31 13.97 -17.41
C ASP A 161 16.11 14.65 -18.55
N PRO A 162 17.34 15.11 -18.28
CA PRO A 162 17.99 15.16 -16.97
C PRO A 162 17.57 16.39 -16.16
N PHE A 163 17.37 16.23 -14.85
CA PHE A 163 17.14 17.31 -13.88
C PHE A 163 18.09 17.18 -12.68
N GLU A 164 18.25 18.26 -11.93
CA GLU A 164 19.09 18.27 -10.72
C GLU A 164 18.26 17.90 -9.48
N LEU A 165 18.82 17.09 -8.57
CA LEU A 165 18.11 16.62 -7.37
C LEU A 165 17.64 17.76 -6.45
N ASN A 166 18.27 18.93 -6.53
CA ASN A 166 17.92 20.11 -5.75
C ASN A 166 16.72 20.90 -6.30
N GLU A 167 16.25 20.58 -7.51
CA GLU A 167 15.04 21.16 -8.09
C GLU A 167 13.78 20.50 -7.51
N ILE A 168 13.89 19.26 -6.99
CA ILE A 168 12.77 18.52 -6.41
C ILE A 168 12.28 19.21 -5.14
N SER A 169 11.01 19.60 -5.14
CA SER A 169 10.31 20.15 -3.97
C SER A 169 9.11 19.31 -3.53
N LEU A 170 8.56 18.52 -4.47
CA LEU A 170 7.38 17.70 -4.28
C LEU A 170 7.59 16.35 -4.96
N VAL A 171 7.22 15.30 -4.23
CA VAL A 171 7.22 13.92 -4.72
C VAL A 171 5.78 13.44 -4.75
N GLN A 172 5.29 13.05 -5.92
CA GLN A 172 4.01 12.35 -6.03
C GLN A 172 4.29 10.85 -5.95
N MET A 173 3.55 10.14 -5.10
CA MET A 173 3.60 8.69 -5.00
C MET A 173 2.25 8.13 -5.42
N ARG A 174 2.25 7.14 -6.31
CA ARG A 174 1.05 6.43 -6.76
C ARG A 174 1.24 4.93 -6.54
N LEU A 175 0.29 4.29 -5.89
CA LEU A 175 0.32 2.86 -5.58
C LEU A 175 -0.98 2.21 -6.04
N VAL A 176 -0.87 1.22 -6.92
CA VAL A 176 -1.98 0.43 -7.46
C VAL A 176 -1.76 -1.01 -7.05
N ILE A 177 -2.68 -1.58 -6.29
CA ILE A 177 -2.58 -2.93 -5.73
C ILE A 177 -3.78 -3.76 -6.16
N ASP A 178 -3.51 -4.95 -6.65
CA ASP A 178 -4.52 -5.93 -7.06
C ASP A 178 -3.97 -7.36 -6.92
N SER A 179 -4.64 -8.17 -6.09
CA SER A 179 -4.25 -9.56 -5.88
C SER A 179 -4.70 -10.50 -7.00
N ASP A 180 -5.76 -10.17 -7.73
CA ASP A 180 -6.20 -10.90 -8.93
C ASP A 180 -6.87 -9.97 -9.95
N PRO A 181 -6.09 -9.47 -10.94
CA PRO A 181 -6.61 -8.60 -12.00
C PRO A 181 -7.74 -9.20 -12.85
N ASN A 182 -8.00 -10.51 -12.77
CA ASN A 182 -9.04 -11.18 -13.52
C ASN A 182 -10.31 -11.47 -12.69
N ALA A 183 -10.33 -11.05 -11.43
CA ALA A 183 -11.44 -11.26 -10.52
C ALA A 183 -11.90 -9.94 -9.88
N LEU A 184 -13.08 -10.00 -9.25
CA LEU A 184 -13.46 -8.97 -8.29
C LEU A 184 -12.80 -9.30 -6.95
N PRO A 185 -12.47 -8.28 -6.13
CA PRO A 185 -12.80 -6.85 -6.25
C PRO A 185 -11.89 -6.07 -7.20
N ALA A 186 -12.25 -4.81 -7.52
CA ALA A 186 -11.42 -3.94 -8.36
C ALA A 186 -10.11 -3.54 -7.65
N PRO A 187 -9.05 -3.13 -8.40
CA PRO A 187 -7.79 -2.64 -7.84
C PRO A 187 -7.97 -1.53 -6.82
N ILE A 188 -7.10 -1.52 -5.82
CA ILE A 188 -6.98 -0.44 -4.85
C ILE A 188 -5.94 0.54 -5.37
N GLU A 189 -6.35 1.79 -5.58
CA GLU A 189 -5.45 2.85 -6.04
C GLU A 189 -5.37 3.97 -4.99
N VAL A 190 -4.14 4.33 -4.62
CA VAL A 190 -3.83 5.42 -3.70
C VAL A 190 -2.77 6.32 -4.32
N GLU A 191 -3.06 7.62 -4.37
CA GLU A 191 -2.14 8.63 -4.86
C GLU A 191 -2.03 9.78 -3.85
N THR A 192 -0.82 10.30 -3.66
CA THR A 192 -0.61 11.50 -2.84
C THR A 192 0.55 12.33 -3.35
N ASN A 193 0.47 13.63 -3.04
CA ASN A 193 1.56 14.57 -3.21
C ASN A 193 2.25 14.78 -1.85
N ILE A 194 3.57 14.65 -1.83
CA ILE A 194 4.41 14.73 -0.64
C ILE A 194 5.27 15.98 -0.78
N SER A 195 4.97 17.00 0.02
CA SER A 195 5.82 18.19 0.14
C SER A 195 7.00 17.91 1.04
N LEU A 196 8.22 18.22 0.60
CA LEU A 196 9.43 17.95 1.37
C LEU A 196 9.65 19.05 2.42
N ARG A 197 9.48 18.71 3.71
CA ARG A 197 9.39 19.72 4.79
C ARG A 197 10.70 20.48 5.00
N ASN A 198 11.82 19.77 5.00
CA ASN A 198 13.12 20.34 5.33
C ASN A 198 13.82 20.96 4.11
N LEU A 199 13.33 20.71 2.91
CA LEU A 199 13.93 21.21 1.66
C LEU A 199 13.36 22.55 1.19
N LYS A 200 12.27 23.04 1.80
CA LYS A 200 11.61 24.29 1.41
C LYS A 200 12.33 25.57 1.86
N TYR A 201 13.29 25.48 2.78
CA TYR A 201 13.86 26.64 3.50
C TYR A 201 15.25 27.10 3.05
N LYS A 202 15.86 26.48 2.03
CA LYS A 202 17.16 26.93 1.52
C LYS A 202 16.99 27.38 0.08
N TYR A 203 16.70 28.65 -0.16
CA TYR A 203 17.24 29.52 -1.24
C TYR A 203 16.68 30.95 -1.08
N GLU A 204 16.94 31.57 0.07
CA GLU A 204 16.98 33.04 0.19
C GLU A 204 18.36 33.40 0.74
N ASN A 205 19.36 33.49 -0.15
CA ASN A 205 20.60 34.26 0.01
C ASN A 205 21.29 34.39 -1.34
#